data_AF-A0A7X9SDR3-F1
#
_entry.id   AF-A0A7X9SDR3-F1
#
_cell.length_a   1.000
_cell.length_b   1.000
_cell.length_c   1.000
_cell.angle_alpha   90.00
_cell.angle_beta   90.00
_cell.angle_gamma   90.00
#
_symmetry.space_group_name_H-M   'P 1'
#
loop_
_entity.id
_entity.type
_entity.pdbx_description
1 polymer ?
#
loop_
_entity_poly.entity_id
_entity_poly.type
_entity_poly.pdbx_seq_one_letter_code
_entity_poly.pdbx_strand_id
1 'polypeptide(L)'
;MDNGDKVSSKEAFRDAILEERGHELYCEGVRHMDLVRMGKFVEYGKRGLSKYAEGRYNEDPHRCVFPIDPQLVIDSKGIIEQNEAYK
;
A
#
# COMPACT_ATOMS: atom_id res chain seq x y z
N MET A 1 -10.38 -10.11 21.67
CA MET A 1 -10.31 -11.11 20.61
C MET A 1 -9.54 -12.28 21.19
N ASP A 2 -10.02 -13.50 21.00
CA ASP A 2 -9.28 -14.68 21.44
C ASP A 2 -8.04 -14.84 20.54
N ASN A 3 -6.92 -15.29 21.08
CA ASN A 3 -5.72 -15.56 20.27
C ASN A 3 -6.00 -16.65 19.22
N GLY A 4 -6.98 -17.53 19.45
CA GLY A 4 -7.47 -18.49 18.47
C GLY A 4 -8.03 -17.83 17.20
N ASP A 5 -8.62 -16.63 17.30
CA ASP A 5 -9.22 -15.93 16.16
C ASP A 5 -8.15 -15.50 15.14
N LYS A 6 -6.97 -15.07 15.62
CA LYS A 6 -5.86 -14.59 14.78
C LYS A 6 -5.21 -15.69 13.93
N VAL A 7 -5.42 -16.96 14.27
CA VAL A 7 -4.85 -18.12 13.54
C VAL A 7 -5.94 -19.01 12.92
N SER A 8 -7.20 -18.55 12.95
CA SER A 8 -8.36 -19.31 12.49
C SER A 8 -8.40 -19.55 10.97
N SER A 9 -7.70 -18.71 10.18
CA SER A 9 -7.57 -18.85 8.73
C SER A 9 -6.24 -18.29 8.24
N LYS A 10 -5.92 -18.58 6.96
CA LYS A 10 -4.71 -18.01 6.32
C LYS A 10 -4.79 -16.49 6.27
N GLU A 11 -5.96 -15.94 5.99
CA GLU A 11 -6.21 -14.50 5.90
C GLU A 11 -6.07 -13.85 7.29
N ALA A 12 -6.68 -14.45 8.31
CA ALA A 12 -6.55 -13.99 9.70
C ALA A 12 -5.09 -13.98 10.16
N PHE A 13 -4.35 -15.04 9.84
CA PHE A 13 -2.94 -15.13 10.20
C PHE A 13 -2.07 -14.13 9.43
N ARG A 14 -2.35 -13.90 8.15
CA ARG A 14 -1.67 -12.86 7.36
C ARG A 14 -1.90 -11.46 7.92
N ASP A 15 -3.13 -11.16 8.34
CA ASP A 15 -3.47 -9.88 8.96
C ASP A 15 -2.80 -9.73 10.33
N ALA A 16 -2.73 -10.80 11.13
CA ALA A 16 -1.99 -10.82 12.39
C ALA A 16 -0.48 -10.57 12.18
N ILE A 17 0.14 -11.19 11.18
CA ILE A 17 1.54 -10.93 10.83
C ILE A 17 1.74 -9.46 10.42
N LEU A 18 0.83 -8.90 9.61
CA LEU A 18 0.90 -7.50 9.19
C LEU A 18 0.79 -6.53 10.36
N GLU A 19 -0.03 -6.86 11.35
CA GLU A 19 -0.17 -6.10 12.59
C GLU A 19 1.12 -6.14 13.40
N GLU A 20 1.63 -7.33 13.73
CA GLU A 20 2.85 -7.48 14.53
C GLU A 20 4.08 -6.84 13.86
N ARG A 21 4.23 -6.98 12.53
CA ARG A 21 5.28 -6.27 11.77
C ARG A 21 5.13 -4.76 11.84
N GLY A 22 3.91 -4.24 11.91
CA GLY A 22 3.63 -2.81 12.05
C GLY A 22 4.03 -2.26 13.42
N HIS A 23 3.96 -3.09 14.46
CA HIS A 23 4.42 -2.75 15.81
C HIS A 23 5.94 -2.83 15.92
N GLU A 24 6.53 -3.96 15.51
CA GLU A 24 7.95 -4.24 15.69
C GLU A 24 8.84 -3.31 14.84
N LEU A 25 8.46 -3.09 13.58
CA LEU A 25 9.28 -2.37 12.60
C LEU A 25 8.81 -0.92 12.40
N TYR A 26 8.31 -0.30 13.48
CA TYR A 26 7.78 1.06 13.42
C TYR A 26 8.89 2.07 13.06
N CYS A 27 8.60 2.97 12.12
CA CYS A 27 9.56 3.96 11.59
C CYS A 27 10.82 3.38 10.91
N GLU A 28 10.82 2.10 10.56
CA GLU A 28 11.95 1.46 9.83
C GLU A 28 11.77 1.46 8.29
N GLY A 29 10.76 2.17 7.77
CA GLY A 29 10.57 2.35 6.33
C GLY A 29 9.91 1.17 5.58
N VAL A 30 9.54 0.09 6.27
CA VAL A 30 8.98 -1.12 5.63
C VAL A 30 7.46 -1.11 5.47
N ARG A 31 6.74 -0.22 6.18
CA ARG A 31 5.28 -0.29 6.29
C ARG A 31 4.57 -0.14 4.94
N HIS A 32 5.06 0.73 4.07
CA HIS A 32 4.50 0.92 2.72
C HIS A 32 4.54 -0.39 1.93
N MET A 33 5.74 -0.99 1.81
CA MET A 33 5.95 -2.23 1.07
C MET A 33 5.09 -3.38 1.60
N ASP A 34 4.96 -3.51 2.92
CA ASP A 34 4.11 -4.54 3.52
C ASP A 34 2.63 -4.37 3.16
N LEU A 35 2.12 -3.14 3.25
CA LEU A 35 0.74 -2.84 2.87
C LEU A 35 0.48 -3.11 1.38
N VAL A 36 1.43 -2.77 0.50
CA VAL A 36 1.31 -3.05 -0.95
C VAL A 36 1.34 -4.55 -1.22
N ARG A 37 2.33 -5.27 -0.69
CA ARG A 37 2.49 -6.72 -0.88
C ARG A 37 1.31 -7.53 -0.33
N MET A 38 0.62 -7.01 0.69
CA MET A 38 -0.55 -7.66 1.27
C MET A 38 -1.89 -7.15 0.71
N GLY A 39 -1.88 -6.22 -0.25
CA GLY A 39 -3.10 -5.69 -0.88
C GLY A 39 -3.95 -4.82 0.06
N LYS A 40 -3.32 -4.25 1.10
CA LYS A 40 -3.97 -3.49 2.18
C LYS A 40 -3.72 -1.98 2.09
N PHE A 41 -2.91 -1.52 1.14
CA PHE A 41 -2.49 -0.11 1.00
C PHE A 41 -3.65 0.89 0.96
N VAL A 42 -4.61 0.69 0.05
CA VAL A 42 -5.78 1.58 -0.11
C VAL A 42 -6.66 1.56 1.14
N GLU A 43 -6.97 0.37 1.66
CA GLU A 43 -7.81 0.19 2.84
C GLU A 43 -7.20 0.85 4.09
N TYR A 44 -5.91 0.63 4.33
CA TYR A 44 -5.21 1.25 5.45
C TYR A 44 -5.03 2.77 5.28
N GLY A 45 -4.79 3.25 4.06
CA GLY A 45 -4.59 4.68 3.81
C GLY A 45 -5.85 5.52 4.08
N LYS A 46 -7.03 4.91 4.04
CA LYS A 46 -8.29 5.55 4.44
C LYS A 46 -8.50 5.63 5.94
N ARG A 47 -7.83 4.78 6.73
CA ARG A 47 -8.04 4.71 8.18
C ARG A 47 -7.61 6.03 8.84
N GLY A 48 -8.53 6.64 9.58
CA GLY A 48 -8.27 7.89 10.31
C GLY A 48 -8.32 9.15 9.46
N LEU A 49 -8.69 9.06 8.17
CA LEU A 49 -8.99 10.26 7.38
C LEU A 49 -10.26 10.94 7.91
N SER A 50 -10.26 12.28 7.88
CA SER A 50 -11.51 13.04 8.05
C SER A 50 -12.40 12.87 6.82
N LYS A 51 -13.72 13.09 6.95
CA LYS A 51 -14.65 13.05 5.80
C LYS A 51 -14.20 13.92 4.63
N TYR A 52 -13.58 15.07 4.93
CA TYR A 52 -13.04 15.98 3.92
C TYR A 52 -11.83 15.40 3.16
N ALA A 53 -10.97 14.67 3.87
CA ALA A 53 -9.82 14.00 3.25
C ALA A 53 -10.23 12.71 2.52
N GLU A 54 -11.17 11.96 3.08
CA GLU A 54 -11.72 10.74 2.48
C GLU A 54 -12.33 11.02 1.11
N GLY A 55 -13.15 12.08 0.97
CA GLY A 55 -13.72 12.48 -0.32
C GLY A 55 -12.70 12.92 -1.39
N ARG A 56 -11.41 13.03 -1.03
CA ARG A 56 -10.31 13.38 -1.94
C ARG A 56 -9.20 12.32 -1.95
N TYR A 57 -9.40 11.23 -1.22
CA TYR A 57 -8.45 10.13 -1.20
C TYR A 57 -8.49 9.41 -2.54
N ASN A 58 -7.32 9.13 -3.10
CA ASN A 58 -7.26 8.42 -4.36
C ASN A 58 -7.29 6.92 -4.10
N GLU A 59 -8.35 6.27 -4.56
CA GLU A 59 -8.58 4.84 -4.33
C GLU A 59 -7.94 3.93 -5.39
N ASP A 60 -7.28 4.50 -6.40
CA ASP A 60 -6.60 3.74 -7.44
C ASP A 60 -5.43 2.92 -6.84
N PRO A 61 -5.52 1.58 -6.80
CA PRO A 61 -4.48 0.75 -6.21
C PRO A 61 -3.14 0.85 -6.97
N HIS A 62 -3.15 1.28 -8.24
CA HIS A 62 -1.92 1.44 -9.03
C HIS A 62 -1.06 2.63 -8.56
N ARG A 63 -1.58 3.49 -7.69
CA ARG A 63 -0.83 4.60 -7.05
C ARG A 63 0.01 4.17 -5.86
N CYS A 64 0.08 2.87 -5.58
CA CYS A 64 0.99 2.31 -4.59
C CYS A 64 2.46 2.32 -5.02
N VAL A 65 2.74 2.56 -6.30
CA VAL A 65 4.09 2.74 -6.85
C VAL A 65 4.31 4.21 -7.19
N PHE A 66 5.55 4.68 -7.05
CA PHE A 66 5.92 6.03 -7.48
C PHE A 66 5.91 6.14 -9.01
N PRO A 67 5.69 7.34 -9.57
CA PRO A 67 5.88 7.56 -10.99
C PRO A 67 7.35 7.32 -11.36
N ILE A 68 7.58 6.76 -12.54
CA ILE A 68 8.89 6.77 -13.18
C ILE A 68 9.21 8.23 -13.54
N ASP A 69 10.48 8.64 -13.41
CA ASP A 69 10.93 9.99 -13.79
C ASP A 69 10.45 10.34 -15.22
N PRO A 70 9.66 11.42 -15.40
CA PRO A 70 9.18 11.83 -16.71
C PRO A 70 10.31 12.06 -17.72
N GLN A 71 11.47 12.57 -17.29
CA GLN A 71 12.59 12.82 -18.19
C GLN A 71 13.14 11.51 -18.74
N LEU A 72 13.25 10.48 -17.90
CA LEU A 72 13.69 9.14 -18.30
C LEU A 72 12.71 8.52 -19.31
N VAL A 73 11.40 8.67 -19.10
CA VAL A 73 10.36 8.18 -20.02
C VAL A 73 10.50 8.87 -21.39
N ILE A 74 10.65 10.20 -21.42
CA ILE A 74 10.81 10.98 -22.65
C ILE A 74 12.09 10.58 -23.40
N ASP A 75 13.23 10.53 -22.69
CA ASP A 75 14.54 10.25 -23.29
C ASP A 75 14.65 8.81 -23.82
N SER A 76 13.85 7.89 -23.27
CA SER A 76 13.79 6.51 -23.75
C SER A 76 13.20 6.37 -25.16
N LYS A 77 12.56 7.42 -25.70
CA LYS A 77 11.90 7.43 -27.03
C LYS A 77 10.91 6.27 -27.21
N GLY A 78 10.16 5.95 -26.15
CA GLY A 78 9.11 4.93 -26.16
C GLY A 78 9.58 3.53 -25.77
N ILE A 79 10.81 3.36 -25.28
CA ILE A 79 11.28 2.07 -24.72
C ILE A 79 10.77 1.88 -23.30
N ILE A 80 10.72 2.95 -22.51
CA ILE A 80 10.24 2.93 -21.12
C ILE A 80 8.80 3.44 -21.11
N GLU A 81 7.88 2.61 -20.63
CA GLU A 81 6.49 2.98 -20.40
C GLU A 81 6.27 3.41 -18.95
N GLN A 82 5.40 4.40 -18.73
CA GLN A 82 5.03 4.87 -17.41
C GLN A 82 4.09 3.88 -16.70
N ASN A 83 4.12 3.87 -15.36
CA ASN A 83 3.17 3.14 -14.53
C ASN A 83 1.72 3.57 -14.83
N GLU A 84 0.78 2.63 -14.89
CA GLU A 84 -0.63 2.85 -15.34
C GLU A 84 -1.32 4.07 -14.71
N ALA A 85 -1.11 4.31 -13.41
CA ALA A 85 -1.72 5.42 -12.69
C ALA A 85 -1.23 6.83 -13.10
N TYR A 86 -0.12 6.90 -13.85
CA TYR A 86 0.63 8.12 -14.16
C TYR A 86 0.83 8.33 -15.68
N LYS A 87 0.18 7.51 -16.51
CA LYS A 87 0.12 7.70 -17.96
C LYS A 87 -0.69 8.95 -18.34
#